data_AF-A0A838JH95-F1
#
_entry.id   AF-A0A838JH95-F1
#
_cell.length_a   1.000
_cell.length_b   1.000
_cell.length_c   1.000
_cell.angle_alpha   90.00
_cell.angle_beta   90.00
_cell.angle_gamma   90.00
#
_symmetry.space_group_name_H-M   'P 1'
#
loop_
_entity.id
_entity.type
_entity.pdbx_description
1 polymer ?
#
loop_
_entity_poly.entity_id
_entity_poly.type
_entity_poly.pdbx_seq_one_letter_code
_entity_poly.pdbx_strand_id
1 'polypeptide(L)'
;MVAVFLAILVPATILGFTAGRWRSSNLNRLQEWGLAGRRFGPLISWFVLSGDLYTAYAFIAVPGLVFGAGALGFYSIPYATLAYPFAFIVLPRLWTISRHRGYITVADFVHERFDSRTLALAIAITGILATMPYTAVQLIGMQVALSQM
;
A
#
# COMPACT_ATOMS: atom_id res chain seq x y z
N MET A 1 -0.77 19.56 22.10
CA MET A 1 -0.75 18.51 21.07
C MET A 1 -2.10 18.31 20.40
N VAL A 2 -3.21 18.20 21.15
CA VAL A 2 -4.57 18.04 20.58
C VAL A 2 -4.96 19.11 19.56
N ALA A 3 -4.65 20.39 19.82
CA ALA A 3 -4.96 21.47 18.87
C ALA A 3 -4.21 21.34 17.53
N VAL A 4 -2.93 20.94 17.56
CA VAL A 4 -2.12 20.70 16.35
C VAL A 4 -2.62 19.47 15.60
N PHE A 5 -2.97 18.41 16.33
CA PHE A 5 -3.56 17.21 15.76
C PHE A 5 -4.87 17.53 15.02
N LEU A 6 -5.79 18.26 15.66
CA LEU A 6 -7.04 18.70 15.03
C LEU A 6 -6.79 19.64 13.84
N ALA A 7 -5.81 20.53 13.94
CA ALA A 7 -5.43 21.44 12.85
C ALA A 7 -4.91 20.70 11.60
N ILE A 8 -4.36 19.50 11.74
CA ILE A 8 -3.93 18.65 10.61
C ILE A 8 -5.06 17.73 10.16
N LEU A 9 -5.73 17.07 11.12
CA LEU A 9 -6.73 16.05 10.84
C LEU A 9 -7.99 16.63 10.20
N VAL A 10 -8.47 17.79 10.65
CA VAL A 10 -9.70 18.40 10.13
C VAL A 10 -9.53 18.79 8.65
N PRO A 11 -8.49 19.55 8.23
CA PRO A 11 -8.27 19.83 6.80
C PRO A 11 -8.04 18.58 5.96
N ALA A 12 -7.26 17.61 6.46
CA ALA A 12 -7.02 16.35 5.74
C ALA A 12 -8.33 15.58 5.52
N THR A 13 -9.21 15.55 6.52
CA THR A 13 -10.54 14.93 6.45
C THR A 13 -11.43 15.65 5.42
N ILE A 14 -11.49 16.99 5.48
CA ILE A 14 -12.25 17.79 4.51
C ILE A 14 -11.74 17.54 3.09
N LEU A 15 -10.42 17.53 2.89
CA LEU A 15 -9.81 17.21 1.60
C LEU A 15 -10.15 15.80 1.14
N GLY A 16 -10.10 14.80 2.03
CA GLY A 16 -10.47 13.42 1.69
C GLY A 16 -11.92 13.28 1.24
N PHE A 17 -12.87 13.88 1.97
CA PHE A 17 -14.29 13.81 1.61
C PHE A 17 -14.64 14.63 0.36
N THR A 18 -14.02 15.78 0.17
CA THR A 18 -14.20 16.59 -1.06
C THR A 18 -13.57 15.91 -2.27
N ALA A 19 -12.39 15.30 -2.11
CA ALA A 19 -11.75 14.48 -3.15
C ALA A 19 -12.56 13.23 -3.49
N GLY A 20 -13.29 12.64 -2.54
CA GLY A 20 -14.22 11.52 -2.81
C GLY A 20 -15.36 11.88 -3.76
N ARG A 21 -15.72 13.16 -3.87
CA ARG A 21 -16.69 13.67 -4.86
C ARG A 21 -16.02 13.99 -6.20
N TRP A 22 -14.70 14.14 -6.22
CA TRP A 22 -13.94 14.41 -7.42
C TRP A 22 -13.75 13.11 -8.22
N ARG A 23 -14.32 13.07 -9.43
CA ARG A 23 -14.41 11.86 -10.28
C ARG A 23 -15.26 10.74 -9.68
N SER A 24 -16.48 11.08 -9.25
CA SER A 24 -17.46 10.07 -8.85
C SER A 24 -17.64 9.04 -9.97
N SER A 25 -17.75 7.78 -9.56
CA SER A 25 -17.81 6.64 -10.46
C SER A 25 -18.64 5.54 -9.83
N ASN A 26 -19.09 4.59 -10.64
CA ASN A 26 -19.89 3.49 -10.18
C ASN A 26 -19.02 2.44 -9.47
N LEU A 27 -18.97 2.51 -8.14
CA LEU A 27 -18.22 1.59 -7.28
C LEU A 27 -18.68 0.13 -7.38
N ASN A 28 -19.82 -0.16 -8.03
CA ASN A 28 -20.23 -1.52 -8.35
C ASN A 28 -19.34 -2.18 -9.43
N ARG A 29 -18.51 -1.40 -10.14
CA ARG A 29 -17.54 -1.92 -11.10
C ARG A 29 -16.22 -2.20 -10.39
N LEU A 30 -15.78 -3.46 -10.42
CA LEU A 30 -14.56 -3.91 -9.73
C LEU A 30 -13.30 -3.13 -10.13
N GLN A 31 -13.21 -2.70 -11.39
CA GLN A 31 -12.10 -1.86 -11.87
C GLN A 31 -12.15 -0.42 -11.34
N GLU A 32 -13.35 0.11 -11.09
CA GLU A 32 -13.52 1.46 -10.54
C GLU A 32 -13.25 1.46 -9.04
N TRP A 33 -13.70 0.42 -8.33
CA TRP A 33 -13.42 0.23 -6.90
C TRP A 33 -11.96 -0.12 -6.63
N GLY A 34 -11.39 -1.10 -7.36
CA GLY A 34 -10.04 -1.62 -7.08
C GLY A 34 -8.89 -0.85 -7.73
N LEU A 35 -9.13 -0.14 -8.85
CA LEU A 35 -8.08 0.55 -9.61
C LEU A 35 -8.38 2.03 -9.88
N ALA A 36 -9.37 2.61 -9.21
CA ALA A 36 -9.87 3.97 -9.48
C ALA A 36 -10.22 4.21 -10.98
N GLY A 37 -10.58 3.15 -11.70
CA GLY A 37 -10.84 3.18 -13.14
C GLY A 37 -9.60 3.42 -14.00
N ARG A 38 -8.39 3.24 -13.45
CA ARG A 38 -7.10 3.47 -14.12
C ARG A 38 -6.91 4.92 -14.61
N ARG A 39 -7.62 5.86 -13.97
CA ARG A 39 -7.66 7.29 -14.31
C ARG A 39 -6.59 8.11 -13.59
N PHE A 40 -5.90 7.53 -12.61
CA PHE A 40 -4.82 8.19 -11.90
C PHE A 40 -3.58 8.27 -12.79
N GLY A 41 -3.10 9.49 -13.01
CA GLY A 41 -1.84 9.74 -13.70
C GLY A 41 -0.64 9.45 -12.78
N PRO A 42 0.60 9.51 -13.32
CA PRO A 42 1.82 9.18 -12.58
C PRO A 42 1.97 9.96 -11.27
N LEU A 43 1.57 11.24 -11.24
CA LEU A 43 1.67 12.09 -10.05
C LEU A 43 0.78 11.58 -8.91
N ILE A 44 -0.49 11.28 -9.19
CA ILE A 44 -1.42 10.76 -8.18
C ILE A 44 -0.97 9.38 -7.73
N SER A 45 -0.59 8.51 -8.67
CA SER A 45 -0.05 7.19 -8.36
C SER A 45 1.21 7.24 -7.51
N TRP A 46 2.07 8.26 -7.70
CA TRP A 46 3.26 8.46 -6.88
C TRP A 46 2.91 8.80 -5.43
N PHE A 47 1.92 9.67 -5.20
CA PHE A 47 1.44 9.98 -3.85
C PHE A 47 0.79 8.75 -3.18
N VAL A 48 -0.05 8.01 -3.92
CA VAL A 48 -0.70 6.79 -3.41
C VAL A 48 0.35 5.75 -3.03
N LEU A 49 1.31 5.49 -3.93
CA LEU A 49 2.40 4.53 -3.68
C LEU A 49 3.24 4.96 -2.48
N SER A 50 3.54 6.26 -2.36
CA SER A 50 4.29 6.78 -1.21
C SER A 50 3.52 6.61 0.10
N GLY A 51 2.21 6.85 0.10
CA GLY A 51 1.34 6.62 1.27
C GLY A 51 1.27 5.15 1.69
N ASP A 52 1.25 4.24 0.72
CA ASP A 52 1.22 2.80 0.99
C ASP A 52 2.56 2.26 1.50
N LEU A 53 3.68 2.84 1.07
CA LEU A 53 5.03 2.43 1.47
C LEU A 53 5.44 3.02 2.82
N TYR A 54 5.19 4.31 3.04
CA TYR A 54 5.61 5.03 4.24
C TYR A 54 4.49 5.06 5.28
N THR A 55 4.28 3.92 5.93
CA THR A 55 3.25 3.76 6.95
C THR A 55 3.79 4.03 8.36
N ALA A 56 2.87 4.08 9.34
CA ALA A 56 3.21 4.19 10.76
C ALA A 56 4.25 3.15 11.22
N TYR A 57 4.28 1.97 10.57
CA TYR A 57 5.28 0.94 10.84
C TYR A 57 6.71 1.44 10.62
N ALA A 58 6.99 2.14 9.51
CA ALA A 58 8.33 2.62 9.21
C ALA A 58 8.84 3.61 10.28
N PHE A 59 7.93 4.45 10.80
CA PHE A 59 8.26 5.48 11.78
C PHE A 59 8.31 4.99 13.22
N ILE A 60 7.63 3.89 13.55
CA ILE A 60 7.59 3.34 14.92
C ILE A 60 8.54 2.14 15.06
N ALA A 61 8.47 1.19 14.13
CA ALA A 61 9.19 -0.07 14.24
C ALA A 61 10.70 0.08 14.00
N VAL A 62 11.12 0.87 13.01
CA VAL A 62 12.55 1.04 12.70
C VAL A 62 13.28 1.76 13.83
N PRO A 63 12.82 2.93 14.34
CA PRO A 63 13.46 3.56 15.49
C PRO A 63 13.41 2.70 16.75
N GLY A 64 12.30 1.98 17.00
CA GLY A 64 12.20 1.03 18.11
C GLY A 64 13.25 -0.09 18.03
N LEU A 65 13.49 -0.62 16.84
CA LEU A 65 14.54 -1.62 16.58
C LEU A 65 15.95 -1.05 16.76
N VAL A 66 16.20 0.16 16.29
CA VAL A 66 17.49 0.83 16.49
C VAL A 66 17.73 1.09 17.98
N PHE A 67 16.70 1.50 18.71
CA PHE A 67 16.78 1.71 20.16
C PHE A 67 17.06 0.40 20.92
N GLY A 68 16.42 -0.71 20.54
CA GLY A 68 16.57 -1.99 21.23
C GLY A 68 17.79 -2.82 20.83
N ALA A 69 18.18 -2.79 19.56
CA ALA A 69 19.22 -3.65 18.98
C ALA A 69 20.41 -2.88 18.37
N GLY A 70 20.42 -1.55 18.50
CA GLY A 70 21.50 -0.69 18.02
C GLY A 70 21.67 -0.72 16.51
N ALA A 71 22.90 -0.96 16.05
CA ALA A 71 23.27 -0.93 14.64
C ALA A 71 22.45 -1.89 13.76
N LEU A 72 21.93 -2.99 14.32
CA LEU A 72 21.10 -3.94 13.58
C LEU A 72 19.83 -3.30 13.03
N GLY A 73 19.24 -2.29 13.69
CA GLY A 73 18.05 -1.61 13.19
C GLY A 73 18.25 -0.84 11.88
N PHE A 74 19.51 -0.53 11.52
CA PHE A 74 19.84 0.11 10.25
C PHE A 74 19.74 -0.83 9.05
N TYR A 75 19.46 -2.13 9.22
CA TYR A 75 19.26 -3.09 8.11
C TYR A 75 18.21 -2.62 7.09
N SER A 76 17.23 -1.84 7.55
CA SER A 76 16.14 -1.29 6.74
C SER A 76 16.65 -0.40 5.61
N ILE A 77 17.77 0.31 5.81
CA ILE A 77 18.36 1.21 4.82
C ILE A 77 18.92 0.43 3.61
N PRO A 78 19.93 -0.46 3.75
CA PRO A 78 20.45 -1.23 2.61
C PRO A 78 19.37 -2.12 1.98
N TYR A 79 18.46 -2.67 2.78
CA TYR A 79 17.31 -3.40 2.27
C TYR A 79 16.46 -2.54 1.34
N ALA A 80 16.04 -1.35 1.76
CA ALA A 80 15.24 -0.45 0.93
C ALA A 80 16.01 0.02 -0.31
N THR A 81 17.30 0.34 -0.18
CA THR A 81 18.17 0.75 -1.29
C THR A 81 18.24 -0.30 -2.39
N LEU A 82 18.21 -1.60 -2.04
CA LEU A 82 18.20 -2.69 -3.02
C LEU A 82 16.79 -3.05 -3.51
N ALA A 83 15.81 -3.02 -2.62
CA ALA A 83 14.44 -3.42 -2.93
C ALA A 83 13.77 -2.45 -3.92
N TYR A 84 13.98 -1.14 -3.78
CA TYR A 84 13.34 -0.16 -4.67
C TYR A 84 13.76 -0.31 -6.14
N PRO A 85 15.06 -0.30 -6.50
CA PRO A 85 15.47 -0.51 -7.89
C PRO A 85 14.95 -1.82 -8.47
N PHE A 86 15.01 -2.91 -7.69
CA PHE A 86 14.49 -4.19 -8.13
C PHE A 86 12.97 -4.13 -8.41
N ALA A 87 12.21 -3.52 -7.50
CA ALA A 87 10.78 -3.30 -7.68
C ALA A 87 10.50 -2.42 -8.91
N PHE A 88 11.28 -1.36 -9.15
CA PHE A 88 11.14 -0.50 -10.33
C PHE A 88 11.55 -1.17 -11.65
N ILE A 89 12.25 -2.30 -11.64
CA ILE A 89 12.49 -3.09 -12.86
C ILE A 89 11.28 -3.99 -13.17
N VAL A 90 10.68 -4.58 -12.13
CA VAL A 90 9.61 -5.58 -12.27
C VAL A 90 8.23 -4.93 -12.38
N LEU A 91 7.93 -3.96 -11.51
CA LEU A 91 6.60 -3.35 -11.40
C LEU A 91 6.16 -2.60 -12.65
N PRO A 92 6.99 -1.82 -13.38
CA PRO A 92 6.54 -1.18 -14.62
C PRO A 92 6.20 -2.18 -15.73
N ARG A 93 6.94 -3.29 -15.81
CA ARG A 93 6.62 -4.38 -16.74
C ARG A 93 5.29 -5.02 -16.38
N LEU A 94 5.11 -5.36 -15.11
CA LEU A 94 3.86 -5.94 -14.62
C LEU A 94 2.68 -4.97 -14.82
N TRP A 95 2.85 -3.69 -14.51
CA TRP A 95 1.85 -2.64 -14.75
C TRP A 95 1.42 -2.62 -16.21
N THR A 96 2.38 -2.63 -17.13
CA THR A 96 2.11 -2.57 -18.57
C THR A 96 1.28 -3.77 -19.02
N ILE A 97 1.68 -4.98 -18.62
CA ILE A 97 0.95 -6.21 -18.91
C ILE A 97 -0.46 -6.16 -18.32
N SER A 98 -0.58 -5.84 -17.02
CA SER A 98 -1.86 -5.74 -16.32
C SER A 98 -2.79 -4.68 -16.92
N ARG A 99 -2.24 -3.62 -17.52
CA ARG A 99 -3.02 -2.58 -18.20
C ARG A 99 -3.54 -3.02 -19.56
N HIS A 100 -2.75 -3.77 -20.32
CA HIS A 100 -3.18 -4.31 -21.61
C HIS A 100 -4.13 -5.50 -21.49
N ARG A 101 -3.89 -6.38 -20.51
CA ARG A 101 -4.67 -7.61 -20.30
C ARG A 101 -5.87 -7.43 -19.37
N GLY A 102 -6.00 -6.27 -18.73
CA GLY A 102 -7.15 -5.95 -17.88
C GLY A 102 -7.12 -6.62 -16.50
N TYR A 103 -5.97 -7.11 -16.03
CA TYR A 103 -5.83 -7.70 -14.70
C TYR A 103 -6.18 -6.71 -13.59
N ILE A 104 -6.85 -7.23 -12.57
CA ILE A 104 -7.23 -6.51 -11.35
C ILE A 104 -6.39 -7.03 -10.18
N THR A 105 -6.14 -8.34 -10.12
CA THR A 105 -5.38 -8.98 -9.06
C THR A 105 -4.09 -9.63 -9.58
N VAL A 106 -3.16 -9.92 -8.67
CA VAL A 106 -1.95 -10.71 -8.99
C VAL A 106 -2.32 -12.16 -9.35
N ALA A 107 -3.42 -12.68 -8.78
CA ALA A 107 -3.91 -14.01 -9.12
C ALA A 107 -4.40 -14.09 -10.58
N ASP A 108 -4.98 -13.02 -11.14
CA ASP A 108 -5.37 -12.96 -12.56
C ASP A 108 -4.14 -13.08 -13.48
N PHE A 109 -3.05 -12.39 -13.13
CA PHE A 109 -1.78 -12.48 -13.85
C PHE A 109 -1.23 -13.91 -13.83
N VAL A 110 -1.26 -14.57 -12.67
CA VAL A 110 -0.78 -15.95 -12.52
C VAL A 110 -1.67 -16.91 -13.32
N HIS A 111 -2.98 -16.74 -13.24
CA HIS A 111 -3.94 -17.58 -13.96
C HIS A 111 -3.65 -17.58 -15.46
N GLU A 112 -3.50 -16.41 -16.09
CA GLU A 112 -3.19 -16.34 -17.52
C GLU A 112 -1.74 -16.75 -17.84
N ARG A 113 -0.79 -16.48 -16.94
CA ARG A 113 0.62 -16.80 -17.18
C ARG A 113 0.92 -18.30 -17.12
N PHE A 114 0.25 -19.04 -16.23
CA PHE A 114 0.51 -20.45 -15.94
C PHE A 114 -0.63 -21.39 -16.31
N ASP A 115 -1.75 -20.85 -16.84
CA ASP A 115 -2.96 -21.59 -17.22
C ASP A 115 -3.50 -22.50 -16.10
N SER A 116 -3.31 -22.10 -14.84
CA SER A 116 -3.63 -22.92 -13.66
C SER A 116 -4.50 -22.16 -12.66
N ARG A 117 -5.77 -22.59 -12.55
CA ARG A 117 -6.72 -22.08 -11.55
C ARG A 117 -6.30 -22.41 -10.12
N THR A 118 -5.71 -23.58 -9.90
CA THR A 118 -5.25 -24.02 -8.58
C THR A 118 -4.09 -23.16 -8.10
N LEU A 119 -3.14 -22.82 -8.98
CA LEU A 119 -2.04 -21.93 -8.64
C LEU A 119 -2.52 -20.50 -8.38
N ALA A 120 -3.45 -20.01 -9.19
CA ALA A 120 -4.06 -18.70 -8.97
C ALA A 120 -4.80 -18.64 -7.62
N LEU A 121 -5.54 -19.69 -7.26
CA LEU A 121 -6.23 -19.79 -5.97
C LEU A 121 -5.23 -19.84 -4.81
N ALA A 122 -4.16 -20.63 -4.92
CA ALA A 122 -3.12 -20.70 -3.90
C ALA A 122 -2.50 -19.31 -3.67
N ILE A 123 -2.16 -18.59 -4.75
CA ILE A 123 -1.60 -17.24 -4.66
C ILE A 123 -2.61 -16.24 -4.09
N ALA A 124 -3.89 -16.35 -4.45
CA ALA A 124 -4.94 -15.51 -3.87
C ALA A 124 -5.06 -15.73 -2.36
N ILE A 125 -5.09 -16.98 -1.90
CA ILE A 125 -5.16 -17.33 -0.47
C ILE A 125 -3.90 -16.84 0.26
N THR A 126 -2.71 -17.10 -0.29
CA THR A 126 -1.46 -16.62 0.31
C THR A 126 -1.43 -15.10 0.39
N GLY A 127 -1.91 -14.40 -0.64
CA GLY A 127 -2.03 -12.94 -0.64
C GLY A 127 -2.95 -12.43 0.48
N ILE A 128 -4.12 -13.04 0.64
CA ILE A 128 -5.08 -12.71 1.72
C ILE A 128 -4.46 -12.98 3.10
N LEU A 129 -3.81 -14.13 3.28
CA LEU A 129 -3.17 -14.46 4.55
C LEU A 129 -1.97 -13.57 4.86
N ALA A 130 -1.25 -13.09 3.85
CA ALA A 130 -0.13 -12.17 4.02
C ALA A 130 -0.60 -10.74 4.37
N THR A 131 -1.75 -10.30 3.87
CA THR A 131 -2.28 -8.97 4.20
C THR A 131 -2.85 -8.90 5.61
N MET A 132 -3.43 -9.98 6.15
CA MET A 132 -3.95 -10.03 7.52
C MET A 132 -2.96 -9.56 8.61
N PRO A 133 -1.75 -10.14 8.75
CA PRO A 133 -0.79 -9.72 9.77
C PRO A 133 -0.28 -8.31 9.50
N TYR A 134 -0.14 -7.92 8.23
CA TYR A 134 0.29 -6.56 7.88
C TYR A 134 -0.72 -5.51 8.35
N THR A 135 -2.02 -5.73 8.11
CA THR A 135 -3.09 -4.86 8.61
C THR A 135 -3.13 -4.85 10.15
N ALA A 136 -2.92 -6.00 10.81
CA ALA A 136 -2.85 -6.05 12.26
C ALA A 136 -1.72 -5.19 12.83
N VAL A 137 -0.53 -5.23 12.23
CA VAL A 137 0.61 -4.39 12.65
C VAL A 137 0.30 -2.90 12.46
N GLN A 138 -0.39 -2.50 11.39
CA GLN A 138 -0.81 -1.11 11.20
C GLN A 138 -1.77 -0.63 12.28
N LEU A 139 -2.74 -1.47 12.68
CA LEU A 139 -3.69 -1.17 13.76
C LEU A 139 -2.97 -1.02 15.11
N ILE A 140 -2.02 -1.91 15.41
CA ILE A 140 -1.19 -1.81 16.62
C ILE A 140 -0.36 -0.52 16.60
N GLY A 141 0.21 -0.17 15.44
CA GLY A 141 0.95 1.08 15.27
C GLY A 141 0.10 2.32 15.59
N MET A 142 -1.15 2.35 15.13
CA MET A 142 -2.10 3.42 15.47
C MET A 142 -2.44 3.44 16.97
N GLN A 143 -2.67 2.28 17.59
CA GLN A 143 -2.94 2.18 19.03
C GLN A 143 -1.77 2.73 19.86
N VAL A 144 -0.54 2.33 19.53
CA VAL A 144 0.66 2.80 20.22
C VAL A 144 0.78 4.31 20.06
N ALA A 145 0.63 4.85 18.84
CA ALA A 145 0.70 6.28 18.60
C ALA A 145 -0.32 7.08 19.42
N LEU A 146 -1.58 6.62 19.47
CA LEU A 146 -2.64 7.28 20.26
C LEU A 146 -2.42 7.16 21.77
N SER A 147 -1.84 6.06 22.25
CA SER A 147 -1.56 5.87 23.69
C SER A 147 -0.45 6.77 24.24
N GLN A 148 0.42 7.27 23.36
CA GLN A 148 1.54 8.15 23.70
C GLN A 148 1.21 9.64 23.52
N MET A 149 -0.02 9.97 23.09
CA MET A 149 -0.53 11.34 22.92
C MET A 149 -1.28 11.83 24.16
#